data_AF-A0A2E0XPV5-F1
#
_entry.id   AF-A0A2E0XPV5-F1
#
_cell.length_a   1.000
_cell.length_b   1.000
_cell.length_c   1.000
_cell.angle_alpha   90.00
_cell.angle_beta   90.00
_cell.angle_gamma   90.00
#
_symmetry.space_group_name_H-M   'P 1'
#
loop_
_entity.id
_entity.type
_entity.pdbx_description
1 polymer ?
#
loop_
_entity_poly.entity_id
_entity_poly.type
_entity_poly.pdbx_seq_one_letter_code
_entity_poly.pdbx_strand_id
1 'polypeptide(L)'
;MRVAKFGRVQLITAVCLLVVFHLATIVATAEIEGEYLEARSVDVYTGACHFGSDYVEGGREATLVWKIESGTWNNVSLSGLTIVAVVSADQNLDLDQNTRRSVLYLDPQVTPAQQQVVVDLMQTKRSAVVGQVVAVKKVEINFRKTNLNYKLQVGQILALDVSRFPCYECTQPRQIWYRPLEKIDQPILGKSETYRYQDEVLSVRWNRGLPSNNIFVGRFVM
;
A
#
# COMPACT_ATOMS: atom_id res chain seq x y z
N MET A 1 52.80 29.95 65.28
CA MET A 1 51.61 30.61 64.68
C MET A 1 51.30 29.96 63.34
N ARG A 2 50.01 29.83 63.01
CA ARG A 2 49.33 28.95 62.02
C ARG A 2 49.88 29.01 60.58
N VAL A 3 50.16 27.87 59.93
CA VAL A 3 49.33 27.04 58.99
C VAL A 3 48.99 27.72 57.66
N ALA A 4 49.40 27.10 56.54
CA ALA A 4 48.54 26.88 55.37
C ALA A 4 49.06 25.71 54.50
N LYS A 5 48.21 24.69 54.31
CA LYS A 5 48.36 23.56 53.38
C LYS A 5 47.98 24.04 51.97
N PHE A 6 48.80 23.76 50.95
CA PHE A 6 48.38 23.85 49.55
C PHE A 6 48.07 22.45 49.01
N GLY A 7 46.86 22.32 48.46
CA GLY A 7 46.14 21.07 48.25
C GLY A 7 46.41 20.37 46.92
N ARG A 8 46.19 19.05 46.98
CA ARG A 8 46.18 18.02 45.92
C ARG A 8 45.09 18.24 44.84
N VAL A 9 44.87 19.46 44.34
CA VAL A 9 43.68 19.78 43.52
C VAL A 9 44.05 20.27 42.11
N GLN A 10 45.04 19.66 41.44
CA GLN A 10 45.32 20.03 40.03
C GLN A 10 45.68 18.88 39.08
N LEU A 11 45.59 17.61 39.49
CA LEU A 11 46.00 16.49 38.62
C LEU A 11 44.96 15.36 38.48
N ILE A 12 43.66 15.65 38.65
CA ILE A 12 42.57 14.69 38.37
C ILE A 12 41.55 15.24 37.36
N THR A 13 41.74 16.45 36.83
CA THR A 13 40.99 17.00 35.70
C THR A 13 41.50 16.48 34.35
N ALA A 14 41.87 15.20 34.28
CA ALA A 14 42.29 14.52 33.04
C ALA A 14 41.57 13.17 32.83
N VAL A 15 40.50 12.89 33.59
CA VAL A 15 39.66 11.69 33.43
C VAL A 15 38.21 12.04 33.08
N CYS A 16 37.86 13.32 33.00
CA CYS A 16 36.59 13.79 32.43
C CYS A 16 36.72 14.16 30.95
N LEU A 17 37.57 13.46 30.18
CA LEU A 17 37.19 13.12 28.81
C LEU A 17 36.05 12.09 28.91
N LEU A 18 34.89 12.56 29.37
CA LEU A 18 33.61 12.01 28.96
C LEU A 18 33.55 12.28 27.46
N VAL A 19 34.20 11.40 26.71
CA VAL A 19 33.87 11.16 25.32
C VAL A 19 32.44 10.65 25.36
N VAL A 20 31.49 11.58 25.45
CA VAL A 20 30.09 11.31 25.14
C VAL A 20 30.09 11.09 23.64
N PHE A 21 30.52 9.90 23.21
CA PHE A 21 30.14 9.35 21.92
C PHE A 21 28.62 9.33 21.96
N HIS A 22 28.01 10.40 21.43
CA HIS A 22 26.65 10.33 20.94
C HIS A 22 26.71 9.29 19.83
N LEU A 23 26.44 8.04 20.20
CA LEU A 23 26.07 7.00 19.27
C LEU A 23 24.73 7.48 18.72
N ALA A 24 24.77 8.35 17.72
CA ALA A 24 23.63 8.62 16.87
C ALA A 24 23.35 7.27 16.20
N THR A 25 22.48 6.48 16.82
CA THR A 25 21.88 5.33 16.16
C THR A 25 21.15 5.91 14.97
N ILE A 26 21.76 5.82 13.79
CA ILE A 26 21.03 5.90 12.54
C ILE A 26 20.09 4.72 12.60
N VAL A 27 18.88 4.95 13.09
CA VAL A 27 17.78 4.05 12.84
C VAL A 27 17.54 4.21 11.36
N ALA A 28 18.18 3.34 10.56
CA ALA A 28 17.72 3.11 9.21
C ALA A 28 16.25 2.72 9.37
N THR A 29 15.35 3.63 9.01
CA THR A 29 13.94 3.28 8.92
C THR A 29 13.87 2.19 7.89
N ALA A 30 13.69 0.94 8.32
CA ALA A 30 13.59 -0.17 7.40
C ALA A 30 12.38 0.11 6.50
N GLU A 31 12.65 0.49 5.25
CA GLU A 31 11.61 0.79 4.27
C GLU A 31 10.72 -0.44 4.12
N ILE A 32 9.42 -0.20 4.02
CA ILE A 32 8.46 -1.29 3.81
C ILE A 32 8.32 -1.43 2.31
N GLU A 33 8.67 -2.61 1.81
CA GLU A 33 8.70 -2.89 0.38
C GLU A 33 7.98 -4.19 0.05
N GLY A 34 7.60 -4.30 -1.22
CA GLY A 34 7.05 -5.52 -1.75
C GLY A 34 6.35 -5.31 -3.08
N GLU A 35 5.38 -6.18 -3.33
CA GLU A 35 4.62 -6.21 -4.57
C GLU A 35 3.26 -5.54 -4.40
N TYR A 36 2.88 -4.76 -5.41
CA TYR A 36 1.61 -4.06 -5.49
C TYR A 36 0.79 -4.56 -6.67
N LEU A 37 -0.52 -4.69 -6.45
CA LEU A 37 -1.52 -4.90 -7.48
C LEU A 37 -2.69 -3.97 -7.27
N GLU A 38 -3.15 -3.34 -8.34
CA GLU A 38 -4.31 -2.46 -8.37
C GLU A 38 -5.24 -2.86 -9.50
N ALA A 39 -6.53 -2.95 -9.19
CA ALA A 39 -7.60 -3.21 -10.14
C ALA A 39 -8.64 -2.10 -10.08
N ARG A 40 -8.75 -1.33 -11.14
CA ARG A 40 -9.71 -0.22 -11.26
C ARG A 40 -11.09 -0.69 -11.74
N SER A 41 -12.12 0.05 -11.36
CA SER A 41 -13.49 -0.09 -11.88
C SER A 41 -13.62 0.31 -13.35
N VAL A 42 -12.58 0.92 -13.93
CA VAL A 42 -12.51 1.42 -15.32
C VAL A 42 -11.31 0.87 -16.06
N ASP A 43 -11.34 0.93 -17.39
CA ASP A 43 -10.17 0.60 -18.20
C ASP A 43 -9.11 1.70 -18.06
N VAL A 44 -7.90 1.31 -17.67
CA VAL A 44 -6.75 2.22 -17.53
C VAL A 44 -5.95 2.35 -18.82
N TYR A 45 -6.08 1.34 -19.70
CA TYR A 45 -5.52 1.29 -21.05
C TYR A 45 -6.63 1.15 -22.08
N THR A 46 -7.00 2.26 -22.72
CA THR A 46 -8.19 2.37 -23.55
C THR A 46 -8.12 3.55 -24.54
N GLY A 47 -9.08 3.61 -25.46
CA GLY A 47 -9.24 4.73 -26.39
C GLY A 47 -9.74 6.00 -25.71
N ALA A 48 -9.37 7.17 -26.24
CA ALA A 48 -9.74 8.47 -25.68
C ALA A 48 -11.26 8.64 -25.46
N CYS A 49 -12.10 8.11 -26.37
CA CYS A 49 -13.55 8.18 -26.23
C CYS A 49 -14.08 7.40 -25.01
N HIS A 50 -13.51 6.22 -24.74
CA HIS A 50 -13.90 5.42 -23.57
C HIS A 50 -13.40 6.09 -22.28
N PHE A 51 -12.16 6.57 -22.29
CA PHE A 51 -11.60 7.31 -21.16
C PHE A 51 -12.45 8.53 -20.79
N GLY A 52 -12.86 9.34 -21.78
CA GLY A 52 -13.63 10.57 -21.51
C GLY A 52 -14.94 10.31 -20.76
N SER A 53 -15.69 9.28 -21.16
CA SER A 53 -16.92 8.89 -20.45
C SER A 53 -16.62 8.34 -19.06
N ASP A 54 -15.66 7.42 -18.94
CA ASP A 54 -15.29 6.78 -17.68
C ASP A 54 -14.69 7.78 -16.66
N TYR A 55 -13.99 8.80 -17.15
CA TYR A 55 -13.38 9.82 -16.31
C TYR A 55 -14.41 10.69 -15.59
N VAL A 56 -15.55 10.95 -16.24
CA VAL A 56 -16.64 11.76 -15.69
C VAL A 56 -17.61 10.92 -14.88
N GLU A 57 -18.01 9.76 -15.38
CA GLU A 57 -19.11 8.99 -14.81
C GLU A 57 -18.65 7.81 -13.94
N GLY A 58 -17.47 7.24 -14.21
CA GLY A 58 -16.96 6.03 -13.59
C GLY A 58 -15.68 6.22 -12.78
N GLY A 59 -14.94 5.13 -12.61
CA GLY A 59 -13.59 5.11 -12.03
C GLY A 59 -13.56 5.39 -10.53
N ARG A 60 -14.68 5.16 -9.85
CA ARG A 60 -14.91 5.52 -8.45
C ARG A 60 -14.40 4.48 -7.48
N GLU A 61 -14.20 3.25 -7.94
CA GLU A 61 -13.75 2.13 -7.10
C GLU A 61 -12.45 1.49 -7.57
N ALA A 62 -11.72 0.91 -6.61
CA ALA A 62 -10.52 0.12 -6.87
C ALA A 62 -10.31 -0.96 -5.79
N THR A 63 -9.66 -2.06 -6.17
CA THR A 63 -9.05 -3.03 -5.25
C THR A 63 -7.54 -2.82 -5.31
N LEU A 64 -6.92 -2.67 -4.15
CA LEU A 64 -5.49 -2.47 -3.97
C LEU A 64 -4.94 -3.60 -3.11
N VAL A 65 -3.79 -4.15 -3.48
CA VAL A 65 -3.13 -5.25 -2.77
C VAL A 65 -1.68 -4.86 -2.55
N TRP A 66 -1.25 -4.86 -1.29
CA TRP A 66 0.16 -4.80 -0.91
C TRP A 66 0.56 -6.16 -0.35
N LYS A 67 1.41 -6.88 -1.09
CA LYS A 67 2.11 -8.06 -0.57
C LYS A 67 3.45 -7.60 -0.02
N ILE A 68 3.52 -7.45 1.30
CA ILE A 68 4.72 -6.97 1.99
C ILE A 68 5.75 -8.11 2.00
N GLU A 69 6.94 -7.83 1.46
CA GLU A 69 8.06 -8.75 1.46
C GLU A 69 8.94 -8.51 2.69
N SER A 70 9.23 -7.24 2.99
CA SER A 70 10.08 -6.85 4.11
C SER A 70 9.65 -5.49 4.70
N GLY A 71 10.10 -5.22 5.93
CA GLY A 71 9.92 -3.94 6.60
C GLY A 71 9.25 -4.04 7.97
N THR A 72 9.39 -2.95 8.72
CA THR A 72 8.82 -2.82 10.06
C THR A 72 8.17 -1.45 10.21
N TRP A 73 7.04 -1.40 10.92
CA TRP A 73 6.41 -0.15 11.30
C TRP A 73 6.20 -0.14 12.81
N ASN A 74 6.60 0.93 13.50
CA ASN A 74 6.52 1.04 14.95
C ASN A 74 7.07 -0.20 15.70
N ASN A 75 8.22 -0.72 15.26
CA ASN A 75 8.89 -1.93 15.78
C ASN A 75 8.10 -3.24 15.64
N VAL A 76 7.03 -3.26 14.85
CA VAL A 76 6.28 -4.47 14.52
C VAL A 76 6.61 -4.89 13.09
N SER A 77 6.99 -6.15 12.92
CA SER A 77 7.25 -6.73 11.61
C SER A 77 5.96 -6.89 10.81
N LEU A 78 6.00 -6.43 9.56
CA LEU A 78 4.94 -6.59 8.58
C LEU A 78 5.32 -7.55 7.45
N SER A 79 6.54 -8.11 7.49
CA SER A 79 7.04 -9.04 6.49
C SER A 79 6.09 -10.22 6.28
N GLY A 80 5.80 -10.52 5.03
CA GLY A 80 4.93 -11.62 4.63
C GLY A 80 3.43 -11.31 4.69
N LEU A 81 3.01 -10.19 5.28
CA LEU A 81 1.60 -9.81 5.32
C LEU A 81 1.08 -9.45 3.92
N THR A 82 -0.18 -9.80 3.67
CA THR A 82 -0.94 -9.30 2.52
C THR A 82 -2.01 -8.37 3.04
N ILE A 83 -2.01 -7.13 2.58
CA ILE A 83 -3.04 -6.13 2.89
C ILE A 83 -3.87 -5.92 1.64
N VAL A 84 -5.17 -6.08 1.74
CA VAL A 84 -6.10 -5.78 0.65
C VAL A 84 -6.97 -4.60 1.07
N ALA A 85 -7.05 -3.58 0.23
CA ALA A 85 -8.01 -2.49 0.40
C ALA A 85 -9.01 -2.52 -0.75
N VAL A 86 -10.28 -2.32 -0.42
CA VAL A 86 -11.27 -1.87 -1.40
C VAL A 86 -11.57 -0.42 -1.11
N VAL A 87 -11.45 0.41 -2.13
CA VAL A 87 -11.53 1.87 -2.06
C VAL A 87 -12.70 2.34 -2.93
N SER A 88 -13.43 3.35 -2.45
CA SER A 88 -14.49 4.03 -3.19
C SER A 88 -14.48 5.53 -2.88
N ALA A 89 -14.88 6.36 -3.85
CA ALA A 89 -15.11 7.80 -3.70
C ALA A 89 -16.41 8.21 -4.42
N ASP A 90 -16.88 9.44 -4.19
CA ASP A 90 -18.10 9.97 -4.82
C ASP A 90 -17.90 10.27 -6.31
N GLN A 91 -16.68 10.64 -6.70
CA GLN A 91 -16.26 10.83 -8.09
C GLN A 91 -15.08 9.92 -8.43
N ASN A 92 -14.59 10.03 -9.67
CA ASN A 92 -13.42 9.28 -10.13
C ASN A 92 -12.26 9.42 -9.14
N LEU A 93 -11.58 8.30 -8.82
CA LEU A 93 -10.52 8.28 -7.82
C LEU A 93 -9.34 9.20 -8.18
N ASP A 94 -9.12 9.54 -9.45
CA ASP A 94 -8.06 10.48 -9.84
C ASP A 94 -8.44 11.95 -9.58
N LEU A 95 -9.74 12.23 -9.35
CA LEU A 95 -10.29 13.57 -9.10
C LEU A 95 -10.61 13.80 -7.62
N ASP A 96 -11.02 12.74 -6.90
CA ASP A 96 -11.58 12.87 -5.56
C ASP A 96 -10.83 12.03 -4.52
N GLN A 97 -10.00 12.75 -3.76
CA GLN A 97 -9.32 12.21 -2.59
C GLN A 97 -10.09 12.51 -1.30
N ASN A 98 -11.02 13.46 -1.31
CA ASN A 98 -11.65 14.00 -0.10
C ASN A 98 -12.79 13.12 0.40
N THR A 99 -13.57 12.54 -0.51
CA THR A 99 -14.69 11.62 -0.17
C THR A 99 -14.23 10.16 -0.12
N ARG A 100 -12.95 9.93 -0.41
CA ARG A 100 -12.38 8.58 -0.51
C ARG A 100 -12.47 7.85 0.82
N ARG A 101 -12.97 6.63 0.75
CA ARG A 101 -13.14 5.72 1.87
C ARG A 101 -12.75 4.30 1.50
N SER A 102 -12.36 3.51 2.48
CA SER A 102 -11.91 2.14 2.24
C SER A 102 -12.27 1.15 3.34
N VAL A 103 -12.33 -0.11 2.94
CA VAL A 103 -12.33 -1.27 3.84
C VAL A 103 -11.00 -1.98 3.67
N LEU A 104 -10.32 -2.24 4.78
CA LEU A 104 -9.13 -3.08 4.79
C LEU A 104 -9.51 -4.52 5.12
N TYR A 105 -8.95 -5.47 4.38
CA TYR A 105 -9.04 -6.90 4.64
C TYR A 105 -7.64 -7.42 4.98
N LEU A 106 -7.56 -8.17 6.07
CA LEU A 106 -6.35 -8.78 6.60
C LEU A 106 -6.59 -10.27 6.82
N ASP A 107 -5.52 -11.06 6.76
CA ASP A 107 -5.62 -12.50 7.03
C ASP A 107 -5.97 -12.76 8.52
N PRO A 108 -6.75 -13.81 8.85
CA PRO A 108 -7.11 -14.12 10.23
C PRO A 108 -5.91 -14.33 11.16
N GLN A 109 -4.76 -14.76 10.63
CA GLN A 109 -3.53 -14.96 11.39
C GLN A 109 -2.86 -13.65 11.84
N VAL A 110 -3.25 -12.50 11.27
CA VAL A 110 -2.71 -11.18 11.66
C VAL A 110 -3.08 -10.90 13.11
N THR A 111 -2.06 -10.62 13.94
CA THR A 111 -2.27 -10.33 15.36
C THR A 111 -2.96 -8.98 15.58
N PRO A 112 -3.60 -8.74 16.73
CA PRO A 112 -4.17 -7.41 17.04
C PRO A 112 -3.13 -6.28 16.97
N ALA A 113 -1.89 -6.52 17.40
CA ALA A 113 -0.81 -5.55 17.31
C ALA A 113 -0.45 -5.21 15.86
N GLN A 114 -0.31 -6.22 15.00
CA GLN A 114 -0.06 -6.01 13.56
C GLN A 114 -1.23 -5.28 12.89
N GLN A 115 -2.48 -5.62 13.22
CA GLN A 115 -3.64 -4.92 12.66
C GLN A 115 -3.61 -3.43 13.00
N GLN A 116 -3.34 -3.07 14.26
CA GLN A 116 -3.26 -1.66 14.66
C GLN A 116 -2.16 -0.92 13.90
N VAL A 117 -0.99 -1.56 13.76
CA VAL A 117 0.16 -1.02 13.05
C VAL A 117 -0.12 -0.88 11.54
N VAL A 118 -0.86 -1.82 10.93
CA VAL A 118 -1.28 -1.72 9.53
C VAL A 118 -2.21 -0.52 9.32
N VAL A 119 -3.20 -0.32 10.19
CA VAL A 119 -4.11 0.83 10.09
C VAL A 119 -3.34 2.14 10.23
N ASP A 120 -2.45 2.21 11.21
CA ASP A 120 -1.60 3.39 11.45
C ASP A 120 -0.68 3.67 10.25
N LEU A 121 -0.03 2.63 9.70
CA LEU A 121 0.79 2.74 8.48
C LEU A 121 -0.04 3.29 7.32
N MET A 122 -1.21 2.71 7.05
CA MET A 122 -2.03 3.09 5.91
C MET A 122 -2.55 4.52 6.05
N GLN A 123 -2.97 4.93 7.26
CA GLN A 123 -3.40 6.30 7.50
C GLN A 123 -2.23 7.31 7.47
N THR A 124 -1.05 6.93 7.93
CA THR A 124 0.12 7.83 7.99
C THR A 124 0.79 8.00 6.63
N LYS A 125 1.06 6.89 5.94
CA LYS A 125 1.86 6.87 4.71
C LYS A 125 1.01 6.89 3.45
N ARG A 126 -0.25 6.46 3.54
CA ARG A 126 -1.11 6.14 2.38
C ARG A 126 -2.53 6.70 2.49
N SER A 127 -2.77 7.70 3.33
CA SER A 127 -4.10 8.34 3.44
C SER A 127 -4.60 8.88 2.11
N ALA A 128 -3.74 9.44 1.26
CA ALA A 128 -4.11 9.88 -0.09
C ALA A 128 -4.54 8.71 -1.00
N VAL A 129 -4.12 7.48 -0.69
CA VAL A 129 -4.45 6.26 -1.44
C VAL A 129 -5.70 5.59 -0.89
N VAL A 130 -5.79 5.38 0.42
CA VAL A 130 -6.89 4.62 1.05
C VAL A 130 -8.02 5.49 1.59
N GLY A 131 -7.82 6.80 1.70
CA GLY A 131 -8.78 7.72 2.32
C GLY A 131 -9.13 7.36 3.76
N GLN A 132 -10.38 7.60 4.14
CA GLN A 132 -10.90 7.19 5.44
C GLN A 132 -11.09 5.66 5.49
N VAL A 133 -10.36 4.97 6.36
CA VAL A 133 -10.58 3.54 6.61
C VAL A 133 -11.82 3.40 7.51
N VAL A 134 -12.94 2.97 6.91
CA VAL A 134 -14.24 2.87 7.60
C VAL A 134 -14.44 1.51 8.28
N ALA A 135 -13.70 0.49 7.86
CA ALA A 135 -13.69 -0.82 8.52
C ALA A 135 -12.39 -1.58 8.26
N VAL A 136 -12.07 -2.49 9.17
CA VAL A 136 -11.02 -3.50 9.03
C VAL A 136 -11.63 -4.87 9.31
N LYS A 137 -11.47 -5.81 8.38
CA LYS A 137 -12.05 -7.16 8.46
C LYS A 137 -10.96 -8.21 8.39
N LYS A 138 -11.10 -9.26 9.21
CA LYS A 138 -10.26 -10.46 9.10
C LYS A 138 -10.98 -11.52 8.29
N VAL A 139 -10.43 -11.84 7.13
CA VAL A 139 -11.01 -12.79 6.17
C VAL A 139 -9.86 -13.54 5.52
N GLU A 140 -10.03 -14.82 5.22
CA GLU A 140 -9.00 -15.61 4.52
C GLU A 140 -8.61 -14.92 3.20
N ILE A 141 -7.30 -14.67 3.02
CA ILE A 141 -6.74 -14.05 1.81
C ILE A 141 -5.84 -15.05 1.10
N ASN A 142 -6.25 -15.48 -0.10
CA ASN A 142 -5.38 -16.22 -1.01
C ASN A 142 -4.91 -15.29 -2.11
N PHE A 143 -3.67 -14.79 -1.98
CA PHE A 143 -3.01 -14.00 -3.02
C PHE A 143 -1.82 -14.79 -3.58
N ARG A 144 -1.83 -15.04 -4.89
CA ARG A 144 -0.80 -15.82 -5.56
C ARG A 144 -0.42 -15.22 -6.91
N LYS A 145 0.84 -15.38 -7.26
CA LYS A 145 1.42 -15.02 -8.54
C LYS A 145 1.97 -16.28 -9.21
N THR A 146 1.69 -16.46 -10.49
CA THR A 146 2.23 -17.56 -11.30
C THR A 146 2.53 -17.02 -12.70
N ASN A 147 3.82 -16.91 -13.02
CA ASN A 147 4.31 -16.25 -14.23
C ASN A 147 3.75 -14.82 -14.37
N LEU A 148 2.94 -14.58 -15.39
CA LEU A 148 2.29 -13.29 -15.65
C LEU A 148 0.91 -13.15 -14.99
N ASN A 149 0.42 -14.19 -14.32
CA ASN A 149 -0.92 -14.20 -13.78
C ASN A 149 -0.93 -13.98 -12.27
N TYR A 150 -1.95 -13.29 -11.78
CA TYR A 150 -2.24 -13.14 -10.37
C TYR A 150 -3.64 -13.65 -10.07
N LYS A 151 -3.81 -14.17 -8.86
CA LYS A 151 -5.12 -14.49 -8.31
C LYS A 151 -5.22 -13.98 -6.90
N LEU A 152 -6.30 -13.27 -6.64
CA LEU A 152 -6.75 -12.85 -5.33
C LEU A 152 -8.13 -13.44 -5.03
N GLN A 153 -8.24 -14.09 -3.87
CA GLN A 153 -9.51 -14.44 -3.26
C GLN A 153 -9.52 -13.89 -1.83
N VAL A 154 -10.58 -13.18 -1.45
CA VAL A 154 -10.83 -12.75 -0.06
C VAL A 154 -12.16 -13.34 0.39
N GLY A 155 -12.11 -14.49 1.08
CA GLY A 155 -13.30 -15.26 1.45
C GLY A 155 -14.26 -15.44 0.27
N GLN A 156 -15.53 -15.09 0.45
CA GLN A 156 -16.53 -15.00 -0.63
C GLN A 156 -16.77 -13.55 -1.11
N ILE A 157 -16.04 -12.58 -0.55
CA ILE A 157 -16.28 -11.14 -0.72
C ILE A 157 -15.69 -10.63 -2.03
N LEU A 158 -14.47 -11.08 -2.37
CA LEU A 158 -13.71 -10.56 -3.50
C LEU A 158 -13.02 -11.70 -4.24
N ALA A 159 -13.19 -11.72 -5.56
CA ALA A 159 -12.47 -12.61 -6.46
C ALA A 159 -11.90 -11.80 -7.62
N LEU A 160 -10.60 -11.94 -7.86
CA LEU A 160 -9.88 -11.22 -8.90
C LEU A 160 -8.85 -12.16 -9.56
N ASP A 161 -9.07 -12.44 -10.84
CA ASP A 161 -8.15 -13.18 -11.72
C ASP A 161 -7.52 -12.15 -12.67
N VAL A 162 -6.18 -12.12 -12.75
CA VAL A 162 -5.43 -11.10 -13.49
C VAL A 162 -4.43 -11.73 -14.42
N SER A 163 -4.35 -11.20 -15.65
CA SER A 163 -3.26 -11.45 -16.58
C SER A 163 -2.48 -10.16 -16.85
N ARG A 164 -1.23 -10.10 -16.40
CA ARG A 164 -0.31 -8.97 -16.62
C ARG A 164 0.26 -9.02 -18.04
N PHE A 165 0.42 -7.87 -18.68
CA PHE A 165 1.16 -7.77 -19.93
C PHE A 165 2.65 -8.06 -19.73
N PRO A 166 3.38 -8.55 -20.73
CA PRO A 166 4.79 -8.93 -20.57
C PRO A 166 5.69 -7.76 -20.12
N CYS A 167 5.46 -6.56 -20.68
CA CYS A 167 6.24 -5.35 -20.41
C CYS A 167 5.39 -4.08 -20.51
N TYR A 168 5.88 -2.96 -19.99
CA TYR A 168 5.21 -1.66 -20.12
C TYR A 168 5.27 -1.16 -21.57
N GLU A 169 6.41 -1.31 -22.23
CA GLU A 169 6.68 -0.92 -23.61
C GLU A 169 5.88 -1.75 -24.63
N CYS A 170 5.27 -2.84 -24.18
CA CYS A 170 4.37 -3.70 -24.94
C CYS A 170 2.98 -3.06 -25.09
N THR A 171 2.75 -1.90 -24.46
CA THR A 171 1.54 -1.09 -24.59
C THR A 171 1.82 0.15 -25.42
N GLN A 172 0.76 0.82 -25.89
CA GLN A 172 0.87 2.15 -26.49
C GLN A 172 0.77 3.20 -25.37
N PRO A 173 1.86 3.89 -24.98
CA PRO A 173 1.83 4.73 -23.78
C PRO A 173 0.82 5.88 -23.85
N ARG A 174 0.51 6.37 -25.06
CA ARG A 174 -0.51 7.41 -25.31
C ARG A 174 -1.96 6.94 -25.10
N GLN A 175 -2.19 5.66 -24.86
CA GLN A 175 -3.50 5.08 -24.56
C GLN A 175 -3.63 4.69 -23.08
N ILE A 176 -2.62 5.00 -22.26
CA ILE A 176 -2.67 4.85 -20.81
C ILE A 176 -3.13 6.19 -20.23
N TRP A 177 -4.34 6.21 -19.67
CA TRP A 177 -4.98 7.46 -19.24
C TRP A 177 -4.98 7.68 -17.74
N TYR A 178 -4.71 6.62 -16.97
CA TYR A 178 -4.65 6.67 -15.52
C TYR A 178 -3.23 6.40 -15.02
N ARG A 179 -2.96 6.82 -13.79
CA ARG A 179 -1.77 6.39 -13.04
C ARG A 179 -2.19 5.45 -11.91
N PRO A 180 -1.31 4.55 -11.46
CA PRO A 180 -1.55 3.81 -10.22
C PRO A 180 -1.78 4.80 -9.07
N LEU A 181 -2.67 4.45 -8.13
CA LEU A 181 -2.92 5.25 -6.94
C LEU A 181 -1.72 5.24 -6.00
N GLU A 182 -1.06 4.09 -5.90
CA GLU A 182 0.19 3.92 -5.16
C GLU A 182 1.39 4.34 -6.03
N LYS A 183 2.40 4.95 -5.39
CA LYS A 183 3.66 5.17 -6.09
C LYS A 183 4.39 3.83 -6.22
N ILE A 184 4.42 3.31 -7.44
CA ILE A 184 5.12 2.06 -7.75
C ILE A 184 6.23 2.29 -8.77
N ASP A 185 7.30 1.51 -8.63
CA ASP A 185 8.37 1.44 -9.61
C ASP A 185 7.97 0.56 -10.79
N GLN A 186 8.32 1.02 -11.99
CA GLN A 186 8.07 0.36 -13.28
C GLN A 186 6.66 -0.25 -13.39
N PRO A 187 5.59 0.57 -13.36
CA PRO A 187 4.22 0.06 -13.42
C PRO A 187 4.01 -0.74 -14.70
N ILE A 188 3.53 -1.97 -14.57
CA ILE A 188 3.14 -2.81 -15.71
C ILE A 188 1.62 -2.97 -15.71
N LEU A 189 1.03 -2.90 -16.90
CA LEU A 189 -0.41 -3.01 -17.08
C LEU A 189 -0.84 -4.47 -17.21
N GLY A 190 -2.13 -4.71 -17.10
CA GLY A 190 -2.73 -6.00 -17.35
C GLY A 190 -4.24 -5.92 -17.49
N LYS A 191 -4.87 -7.08 -17.42
CA LYS A 191 -6.32 -7.23 -17.46
C LYS A 191 -6.82 -8.02 -16.26
N SER A 192 -7.97 -7.64 -15.72
CA SER A 192 -8.76 -8.55 -14.90
C SER A 192 -9.59 -9.45 -15.82
N GLU A 193 -9.42 -10.76 -15.73
CA GLU A 193 -10.26 -11.78 -16.41
C GLU A 193 -11.57 -12.02 -15.65
N THR A 194 -11.53 -11.87 -14.34
CA THR A 194 -12.69 -11.87 -13.45
C THR A 194 -12.45 -10.82 -12.39
N TYR A 195 -13.46 -10.02 -12.09
CA TYR A 195 -13.38 -9.08 -10.98
C TYR A 195 -14.76 -8.92 -10.33
N ARG A 196 -14.89 -9.49 -9.14
CA ARG A 196 -16.14 -9.50 -8.36
C ARG A 196 -15.90 -8.99 -6.97
N TYR A 197 -16.78 -8.13 -6.48
CA TYR A 197 -16.78 -7.64 -5.12
C TYR A 197 -18.20 -7.53 -4.60
N GLN A 198 -18.40 -8.01 -3.37
CA GLN A 198 -19.65 -7.88 -2.63
C GLN A 198 -19.38 -7.72 -1.14
N ASP A 199 -19.56 -6.51 -0.63
CA ASP A 199 -19.58 -6.17 0.78
C ASP A 199 -20.62 -5.06 1.02
N GLU A 200 -21.11 -4.95 2.24
CA GLU A 200 -22.14 -3.97 2.61
C GLU A 200 -21.53 -2.64 3.08
N VAL A 201 -20.29 -2.65 3.59
CA VAL A 201 -19.72 -1.48 4.30
C VAL A 201 -19.60 -0.24 3.41
N LEU A 202 -19.15 -0.39 2.17
CA LEU A 202 -18.99 0.73 1.24
C LEU A 202 -20.26 1.00 0.41
N SER A 203 -21.29 0.16 0.54
CA SER A 203 -22.51 0.21 -0.29
C SER A 203 -22.22 0.18 -1.80
N VAL A 204 -21.10 -0.43 -2.21
CA VAL A 204 -20.72 -0.67 -3.61
C VAL A 204 -20.57 -2.17 -3.85
N ARG A 205 -20.90 -2.61 -5.06
CA ARG A 205 -20.75 -4.01 -5.50
C ARG A 205 -20.52 -4.04 -7.00
N TRP A 206 -19.77 -5.02 -7.47
CA TRP A 206 -19.63 -5.25 -8.90
C TRP A 206 -19.39 -6.73 -9.19
N ASN A 207 -19.78 -7.13 -10.39
CA ASN A 207 -19.52 -8.44 -10.93
C ASN A 207 -19.15 -8.26 -12.41
N ARG A 208 -17.85 -8.04 -12.67
CA ARG A 208 -17.31 -7.90 -14.02
C ARG A 208 -16.88 -9.30 -14.49
N GLY A 209 -17.69 -9.87 -15.37
CA GLY A 209 -17.45 -11.18 -15.98
C GLY A 209 -16.75 -11.12 -17.34
N LEU A 210 -16.39 -9.92 -17.83
CA LEU A 210 -15.66 -9.72 -19.07
C LEU A 210 -14.25 -9.15 -18.78
N PRO A 211 -13.25 -9.52 -19.58
CA PRO A 211 -11.90 -8.97 -19.44
C PRO A 211 -11.88 -7.45 -19.60
N SER A 212 -11.15 -6.75 -18.72
CA SER A 212 -11.03 -5.28 -18.70
C SER A 212 -9.56 -4.91 -18.53
N ASN A 213 -9.07 -3.90 -19.26
CA ASN A 213 -7.68 -3.43 -19.20
C ASN A 213 -7.50 -2.48 -18.01
N ASN A 214 -7.70 -2.97 -16.80
CA ASN A 214 -7.90 -2.16 -15.59
C ASN A 214 -6.84 -2.41 -14.50
N ILE A 215 -5.73 -3.07 -14.84
CA ILE A 215 -4.73 -3.49 -13.86
C ILE A 215 -3.47 -2.64 -13.95
N PHE A 216 -2.94 -2.29 -12.77
CA PHE A 216 -1.54 -1.92 -12.57
C PHE A 216 -0.89 -2.91 -11.60
N VAL A 217 0.37 -3.27 -11.87
CA VAL A 217 1.21 -4.02 -10.93
C VAL A 217 2.63 -3.47 -10.94
N GLY A 218 3.33 -3.62 -9.83
CA GLY A 218 4.70 -3.13 -9.70
C GLY A 218 5.26 -3.34 -8.31
N ARG A 219 6.41 -2.73 -8.02
CA ARG A 219 7.00 -2.74 -6.69
C ARG A 219 6.74 -1.42 -5.98
N PHE A 220 6.47 -1.47 -4.69
CA PHE A 220 6.34 -0.28 -3.85
C PHE A 220 7.46 -0.24 -2.80
N VAL A 221 7.74 0.97 -2.33
CA VAL A 221 8.63 1.26 -1.20
C VAL A 221 8.00 2.41 -0.39
N MET A 222 7.90 2.29 0.94
CA MET A 222 7.19 3.25 1.80
C MET A 222 7.78 3.49 3.18
#